data_AF-A0AAW4P951-F1
#
_entry.id   AF-A0AAW4P951-F1
#
_cell.length_a   1.000
_cell.length_b   1.000
_cell.length_c   1.000
_cell.angle_alpha   90.00
_cell.angle_beta   90.00
_cell.angle_gamma   90.00
#
_symmetry.space_group_name_H-M   'P 1'
#
loop_
_entity.id
_entity.type
_entity.pdbx_description
1 polymer ?
#
loop_
_entity_poly.entity_id
_entity_poly.type
_entity_poly.pdbx_seq_one_letter_code
_entity_poly.pdbx_strand_id
1 'polypeptide(L)'
;MSAGVEADGRDWRLLARAAGVGFAGAVLSFYALVAFGASPRDASELVFPLAALPFSLGLLGWSAVLLSGEAIETFSAELGVSESWTVESGRQGTALLVVFGLGGMVGAAVAGTPYGV
;
A
#
# COMPACT_ATOMS: atom_id res chain seq x y z
N MET A 1 30.14 -0.52 8.78
CA MET A 1 29.32 0.60 8.28
C MET A 1 28.64 0.31 6.93
N SER A 2 29.09 -0.70 6.16
CA SER A 2 28.46 -1.12 4.88
C SER A 2 27.15 -1.91 5.04
N ALA A 3 27.03 -2.76 6.07
CA ALA A 3 25.85 -3.61 6.28
C ALA A 3 24.53 -2.83 6.52
N GLY A 4 24.60 -1.60 7.05
CA GLY A 4 23.42 -0.76 7.28
C GLY A 4 22.87 -0.14 6.00
N VAL A 5 23.73 0.20 5.05
CA VAL A 5 23.34 0.83 3.77
C VAL A 5 22.70 -0.19 2.81
N GLU A 6 23.17 -1.45 2.84
CA GLU A 6 22.59 -2.53 2.03
C GLU A 6 21.23 -3.02 2.54
N ALA A 7 20.97 -2.92 3.85
CA ALA A 7 19.66 -3.19 4.44
C ALA A 7 18.66 -2.08 4.06
N ASP A 8 19.03 -0.83 4.29
CA ASP A 8 18.21 0.35 3.97
C ASP A 8 17.89 0.45 2.46
N GLY A 9 18.87 0.15 1.61
CA GLY A 9 18.67 0.08 0.15
C GLY A 9 17.77 -1.08 -0.30
N ARG A 10 17.71 -2.19 0.44
CA ARG A 10 16.82 -3.33 0.14
C ARG A 10 15.37 -3.00 0.51
N ASP A 11 15.17 -2.31 1.62
CA ASP A 11 13.85 -1.86 2.07
C ASP A 11 13.27 -0.83 1.12
N TRP A 12 14.08 0.11 0.64
CA TRP A 12 13.64 1.10 -0.36
C TRP A 12 13.23 0.48 -1.69
N ARG A 13 13.96 -0.54 -2.15
CA ARG A 13 13.59 -1.28 -3.37
C ARG A 13 12.29 -2.05 -3.20
N LEU A 14 12.01 -2.58 -2.01
CA LEU A 14 10.76 -3.27 -1.73
C LEU A 14 9.58 -2.29 -1.76
N LEU A 15 9.71 -1.15 -1.08
CA LEU A 15 8.69 -0.10 -1.08
C LEU A 15 8.44 0.45 -2.49
N ALA A 16 9.50 0.72 -3.26
CA ALA A 16 9.38 1.16 -4.64
C ALA A 16 8.69 0.12 -5.54
N ARG A 17 8.98 -1.17 -5.34
CA ARG A 17 8.29 -2.26 -6.05
C ARG A 17 6.81 -2.31 -5.66
N ALA A 18 6.48 -2.22 -4.38
CA ALA A 18 5.09 -2.21 -3.91
C ALA A 18 4.31 -1.04 -4.51
N ALA A 19 4.89 0.17 -4.50
CA ALA A 19 4.32 1.34 -5.16
C ALA A 19 4.15 1.12 -6.67
N GLY A 20 5.16 0.57 -7.34
CA GLY A 20 5.12 0.27 -8.77
C GLY A 20 4.06 -0.77 -9.14
N VAL A 21 3.87 -1.80 -8.32
CA VAL A 21 2.81 -2.81 -8.51
C VAL A 21 1.43 -2.18 -8.32
N GLY A 22 1.25 -1.33 -7.28
CA GLY A 22 0.00 -0.59 -7.09
C GLY A 22 -0.31 0.31 -8.28
N PHE A 23 0.67 1.08 -8.74
CA PHE A 23 0.56 1.93 -9.93
C PHE A 23 0.17 1.15 -11.17
N ALA A 24 0.93 0.11 -11.52
CA ALA A 24 0.68 -0.69 -12.70
C ALA A 24 -0.68 -1.38 -12.63
N GLY A 25 -1.06 -1.89 -11.45
CA GLY A 25 -2.37 -2.49 -11.20
C GLY A 25 -3.50 -1.51 -11.49
N ALA A 26 -3.43 -0.30 -10.94
CA ALA A 26 -4.46 0.72 -11.16
C ALA A 26 -4.57 1.15 -12.63
N VAL A 27 -3.44 1.38 -13.31
CA VAL A 27 -3.42 1.71 -14.74
C VAL A 27 -4.06 0.59 -15.58
N LEU A 28 -3.68 -0.66 -15.33
CA LEU A 28 -4.23 -1.81 -16.04
C LEU A 28 -5.74 -1.97 -15.77
N SER A 29 -6.18 -1.84 -14.53
CA SER A 29 -7.60 -1.91 -14.16
C SER A 29 -8.41 -0.80 -14.82
N PHE A 30 -7.91 0.43 -14.85
CA PHE A 30 -8.57 1.55 -15.51
C PHE A 30 -8.77 1.27 -17.00
N TYR A 31 -7.70 0.93 -17.72
CA TYR A 31 -7.81 0.66 -19.16
C TYR A 31 -8.62 -0.60 -19.47
N ALA A 32 -8.59 -1.60 -18.60
CA ALA A 32 -9.45 -2.76 -18.73
C ALA A 32 -10.93 -2.36 -18.66
N LEU A 33 -11.34 -1.58 -17.65
CA LEU A 33 -12.72 -1.11 -17.53
C LEU A 33 -13.18 -0.31 -18.75
N VAL A 34 -12.33 0.61 -19.24
CA VAL A 34 -12.61 1.38 -20.45
C VAL A 34 -12.74 0.47 -21.67
N ALA A 35 -11.87 -0.53 -21.82
CA ALA A 35 -11.93 -1.50 -22.91
C ALA A 35 -13.19 -2.38 -22.87
N PHE A 36 -13.75 -2.63 -21.69
CA PHE A 36 -15.01 -3.35 -21.49
C PHE A 36 -16.25 -2.43 -21.57
N GLY A 37 -16.09 -1.16 -21.91
CA GLY A 37 -17.19 -0.23 -22.19
C GLY A 37 -17.61 0.67 -21.03
N ALA A 38 -16.88 0.68 -19.91
CA ALA A 38 -17.08 1.68 -18.88
C ALA A 38 -16.68 3.07 -19.39
N SER A 39 -17.37 4.13 -18.95
CA SER A 39 -16.88 5.48 -19.23
C SER A 39 -15.58 5.73 -18.47
N PRO A 40 -14.66 6.57 -18.98
CA PRO A 40 -13.42 6.93 -18.26
C PRO A 40 -13.69 7.48 -16.85
N ARG A 41 -14.82 8.18 -16.68
CA ARG A 41 -15.25 8.71 -15.39
C ARG A 41 -15.61 7.59 -14.42
N ASP A 42 -16.43 6.64 -14.84
CA ASP A 42 -16.83 5.49 -14.00
C ASP A 42 -15.61 4.63 -13.62
N ALA A 43 -14.68 4.47 -14.58
CA ALA A 43 -13.43 3.76 -14.33
C ALA A 43 -12.56 4.48 -13.27
N SER A 44 -12.43 5.81 -13.35
CA SER A 44 -11.71 6.62 -12.34
C SER A 44 -12.37 6.53 -10.97
N GLU A 45 -13.70 6.69 -10.91
CA GLU A 45 -14.51 6.65 -9.69
C GLU A 45 -14.47 5.29 -8.98
N LEU A 46 -14.14 4.20 -9.69
CA LEU A 46 -13.94 2.88 -9.09
C LEU A 46 -12.49 2.60 -8.72
N VAL A 47 -11.55 2.83 -9.64
CA VAL A 47 -10.16 2.39 -9.47
C VAL A 47 -9.46 3.23 -8.40
N PHE A 48 -9.72 4.54 -8.32
CA PHE A 48 -9.07 5.40 -7.35
C PHE A 48 -9.45 5.06 -5.90
N PRO A 49 -10.74 4.92 -5.53
CA PRO A 49 -11.11 4.51 -4.17
C PRO A 49 -10.63 3.10 -3.81
N LEU A 50 -10.62 2.17 -4.77
CA LEU A 50 -10.08 0.82 -4.54
C LEU A 50 -8.59 0.86 -4.16
N ALA A 51 -7.80 1.76 -4.77
CA ALA A 51 -6.42 1.99 -4.37
C ALA A 51 -6.29 2.72 -3.02
N ALA A 52 -7.25 3.58 -2.68
CA ALA A 52 -7.27 4.29 -1.39
C ALA A 52 -7.56 3.36 -0.19
N LEU A 53 -8.20 2.21 -0.39
CA LEU A 53 -8.46 1.23 0.67
C LEU A 53 -7.17 0.71 1.33
N PRO A 54 -6.22 0.08 0.61
CA PRO A 54 -4.97 -0.36 1.23
C PRO A 54 -4.16 0.82 1.79
N PHE A 55 -4.21 2.00 1.16
CA PHE A 55 -3.56 3.20 1.69
C PHE A 55 -4.09 3.60 3.08
N SER A 56 -5.42 3.71 3.22
CA SER A 56 -6.07 4.06 4.48
C SER A 56 -5.87 3.00 5.55
N LEU A 57 -5.98 1.71 5.20
CA LEU A 57 -5.70 0.61 6.13
C LEU A 57 -4.23 0.61 6.57
N GLY A 58 -3.30 0.88 5.66
CA GLY A 58 -1.89 1.03 5.96
C GLY A 58 -1.62 2.18 6.92
N LEU A 59 -2.25 3.34 6.72
CA LEU A 59 -2.13 4.49 7.61
C LEU A 59 -2.73 4.24 8.99
N LEU A 60 -3.89 3.59 9.06
CA LEU A 60 -4.52 3.21 10.32
C LEU A 60 -3.66 2.20 11.08
N GLY A 61 -3.11 1.21 10.37
CA GLY A 61 -2.19 0.23 10.94
C GLY A 61 -0.89 0.88 11.44
N TRP A 62 -0.29 1.77 10.65
CA TRP A 62 0.89 2.53 11.07
C TRP A 62 0.59 3.36 12.32
N SER A 63 -0.54 4.08 12.31
CA SER A 63 -0.98 4.88 13.45
C SER A 63 -1.19 4.02 14.69
N ALA A 64 -1.81 2.84 14.54
CA ALA A 64 -1.99 1.88 15.63
C ALA A 64 -0.66 1.39 16.19
N VAL A 65 0.30 1.02 15.33
CA VAL A 65 1.66 0.60 15.75
C VAL A 65 2.39 1.72 16.52
N LEU A 66 2.25 2.97 16.10
CA LEU A 66 2.83 4.11 16.80
C LEU A 66 2.14 4.39 18.15
N LEU A 67 0.81 4.29 18.20
CA LEU A 67 0.03 4.54 19.41
C LEU A 67 0.16 3.42 20.45
N SER A 68 0.40 2.18 19.99
CA SER A 68 0.39 1.00 20.85
C SER A 68 1.68 0.77 21.61
N GLY A 69 2.81 1.33 21.20
CA GLY A 69 4.11 1.08 21.87
C GLY A 69 4.35 -0.40 22.18
N GLU A 70 4.80 -0.70 23.40
CA GLU A 70 5.01 -2.05 23.98
C GLU A 70 3.71 -2.86 24.23
N ALA A 71 2.52 -2.23 24.14
CA ALA A 71 1.27 -2.88 24.52
C ALA A 71 0.85 -4.02 23.57
N ILE A 72 1.27 -3.98 22.29
CA ILE A 72 1.05 -5.09 21.34
C ILE A 72 1.97 -6.28 21.66
N GLU A 73 3.16 -6.05 22.22
CA GLU A 73 4.11 -7.12 22.57
C GLU A 73 3.55 -7.98 23.71
N THR A 74 2.96 -7.35 24.73
CA THR A 74 2.27 -8.03 25.84
C THR A 74 1.00 -8.75 25.37
N PHE A 75 0.18 -8.12 24.53
CA PHE A 75 -1.07 -8.73 24.03
C PHE A 75 -0.82 -9.91 23.07
N SER A 76 0.23 -9.85 22.24
CA SER A 76 0.58 -10.92 21.31
C SER A 76 1.25 -12.10 22.03
N ALA A 77 2.00 -11.84 23.10
CA ALA A 77 2.53 -12.89 23.98
C ALA A 77 1.42 -13.58 24.79
N GLU A 78 0.37 -12.87 25.19
CA GLU A 78 -0.77 -13.44 25.94
C GLU A 78 -1.78 -14.20 25.06
N LEU A 79 -2.02 -13.76 23.81
CA LEU A 79 -3.05 -14.37 22.96
C LEU A 79 -2.56 -15.46 22.00
N GLY A 80 -1.25 -15.70 21.90
CA GLY A 80 -0.69 -16.79 21.08
C GLY A 80 -1.04 -16.70 19.58
N VAL A 81 -1.30 -15.49 19.07
CA VAL A 81 -1.92 -15.27 17.74
C VAL A 81 -0.98 -15.57 16.57
N SER A 82 0.34 -15.53 16.78
CA SER A 82 1.31 -16.12 15.85
C SER A 82 2.73 -16.07 16.42
N GLU A 83 3.52 -17.13 16.23
CA GLU A 83 4.95 -17.17 16.59
C GLU A 83 5.84 -16.30 15.66
N SER A 84 5.30 -15.73 14.58
CA SER A 84 6.05 -15.04 13.53
C SER A 84 5.80 -13.53 13.41
N TRP A 85 4.78 -12.98 14.08
CA TRP A 85 4.48 -11.55 14.01
C TRP A 85 5.35 -10.75 14.98
N THR A 86 6.19 -9.86 14.42
CA THR A 86 7.05 -8.94 15.17
C THR A 86 6.65 -7.49 14.92
N VAL A 87 6.97 -6.57 15.84
CA VAL A 87 6.71 -5.12 15.70
C VAL A 87 7.32 -4.57 14.41
N GLU A 88 8.54 -4.97 14.08
CA GLU A 88 9.22 -4.53 12.85
C GLU A 88 8.49 -5.03 11.60
N SER A 89 8.04 -6.30 11.59
CA SER A 89 7.25 -6.84 10.48
C SER A 89 5.90 -6.15 10.31
N GLY A 90 5.26 -5.74 11.40
CA GLY A 90 4.00 -4.97 11.37
C GLY A 90 4.20 -3.56 10.83
N ARG A 91 5.30 -2.90 11.18
CA ARG A 91 5.65 -1.57 10.66
C ARG A 91 5.99 -1.64 9.17
N GLN A 92 6.74 -2.65 8.74
CA GLN A 92 7.05 -2.87 7.33
C GLN A 92 5.80 -3.22 6.51
N GLY A 93 4.92 -4.08 7.02
CA GLY A 93 3.67 -4.45 6.35
C GLY A 93 2.73 -3.26 6.14
N THR A 94 2.56 -2.42 7.17
CA THR A 94 1.73 -1.21 7.08
C THR A 94 2.34 -0.17 6.14
N ALA A 95 3.66 0.02 6.15
CA ALA A 95 4.36 0.85 5.18
C ALA A 95 4.13 0.37 3.74
N LEU A 96 4.21 -0.94 3.49
CA LEU A 96 3.94 -1.53 2.17
C LEU A 96 2.52 -1.27 1.68
N LEU A 97 1.53 -1.38 2.55
CA LEU A 97 0.13 -1.06 2.22
C LEU A 97 -0.04 0.42 1.85
N VAL A 98 0.60 1.32 2.60
CA VAL A 98 0.59 2.76 2.30
C VAL A 98 1.19 3.02 0.92
N VAL A 99 2.42 2.57 0.65
CA VAL A 99 3.06 2.87 -0.64
C VAL A 99 2.40 2.17 -1.83
N PHE A 100 1.86 0.95 -1.63
CA PHE A 100 1.06 0.26 -2.64
C PHE A 100 -0.21 1.04 -3.00
N GLY A 101 -0.99 1.44 -1.99
CA GLY A 101 -2.22 2.19 -2.21
C GLY A 101 -1.96 3.56 -2.82
N LEU A 102 -0.94 4.27 -2.32
CA LEU A 102 -0.50 5.55 -2.89
C LEU A 102 -0.10 5.39 -4.37
N GLY A 103 0.69 4.37 -4.68
CA GLY A 103 1.08 4.05 -6.06
C GLY A 103 -0.13 3.82 -6.95
N GLY A 104 -1.14 3.08 -6.46
CA GLY A 104 -2.40 2.87 -7.18
C GLY A 104 -3.21 4.15 -7.40
N MET A 105 -3.32 5.03 -6.39
CA MET A 105 -4.01 6.32 -6.52
C MET A 105 -3.35 7.20 -7.59
N VAL A 106 -2.01 7.26 -7.60
CA VAL A 106 -1.25 7.98 -8.63
C VAL A 106 -1.46 7.33 -10.00
N GLY A 107 -1.46 5.99 -10.08
CA GLY A 107 -1.71 5.26 -11.32
C GLY A 107 -3.08 5.54 -11.91
N ALA A 108 -4.12 5.55 -11.07
CA ALA A 108 -5.48 5.88 -11.49
C ALA A 108 -5.57 7.32 -12.05
N ALA A 109 -5.00 8.30 -11.33
CA ALA A 109 -5.00 9.70 -11.76
C ALA A 109 -4.22 9.91 -13.08
N VAL A 110 -3.06 9.26 -13.22
CA VAL A 110 -2.28 9.31 -14.47
C VAL A 110 -3.04 8.66 -15.64
N ALA A 111 -3.73 7.54 -15.40
CA ALA A 111 -4.54 6.88 -16.43
C ALA A 111 -5.78 7.70 -16.84
N GLY A 112 -6.37 8.46 -15.91
CA GLY A 112 -7.51 9.35 -16.14
C GLY A 112 -7.14 10.67 -16.84
N THR A 113 -5.89 11.12 -16.71
CA THR A 113 -5.40 12.41 -17.25
C THR A 113 -5.74 12.65 -18.73
N PRO A 114 -5.58 11.67 -19.67
CA PRO A 114 -5.93 11.86 -21.08
C PRO A 114 -7.43 12.14 -21.32
N TYR A 115 -8.29 11.80 -20.36
CA TYR A 115 -9.74 11.92 -20.44
C TYR A 115 -10.29 13.09 -19.59
N GLY A 116 -9.44 13.79 -18.85
CA GLY A 116 -9.83 14.88 -17.96
C GLY A 116 -10.59 14.43 -16.70
N VAL A 117 -10.30 13.22 -16.21
CA VAL A 117 -10.92 12.57 -15.04
C VAL A 117 -9.90 11.99 -14.07
#